data_AF-A0A9D6NNS7-F1
#
_entry.id   AF-A0A9D6NNS7-F1
#
_cell.length_a   1.000
_cell.length_b   1.000
_cell.length_c   1.000
_cell.angle_alpha   90.00
_cell.angle_beta   90.00
_cell.angle_gamma   90.00
#
_symmetry.space_group_name_H-M   'P 1'
#
loop_
_entity.id
_entity.type
_entity.pdbx_description
1 polymer ?
#
loop_
_entity_poly.entity_id
_entity_poly.type
_entity_poly.pdbx_seq_one_letter_code
_entity_poly.pdbx_strand_id
1 'polypeptide(L)'
;MPIHPLEAILHPQSIAVVGASGGPGGYWGDFVRPLLKYGFKGKIYPVNPRYPEIAGIKAYPSLGDIPGPVDYVISAVPAAAVLNLLADCRPKGVKAVHLFTGRFSETGRAEPAELEQAILKQARKSGVRLIGPNCMGVYYPRQGISFVP
;
A
#
# COMPACT_ATOMS: atom_id res chain seq x y z
N MET A 1 -18.79 7.93 18.28
CA MET A 1 -17.91 6.88 18.84
C MET A 1 -16.49 7.16 18.36
N PRO A 2 -15.45 6.96 19.19
CA PRO A 2 -14.08 7.06 18.70
C PRO A 2 -13.88 6.00 17.60
N ILE A 3 -13.37 6.45 16.46
CA ILE A 3 -13.04 5.55 15.34
C ILE A 3 -11.89 4.65 15.81
N HIS A 4 -12.07 3.33 15.69
CA HIS A 4 -11.07 2.38 16.15
C HIS A 4 -9.75 2.57 15.38
N PRO A 5 -8.57 2.44 16.02
CA PRO A 5 -7.30 2.63 15.35
C PRO A 5 -7.09 1.80 14.07
N LEU A 6 -7.71 0.63 13.99
CA LEU A 6 -7.61 -0.28 12.84
C LEU A 6 -8.69 -0.06 11.78
N GLU A 7 -9.57 0.93 11.95
CA GLU A 7 -10.73 1.11 11.05
C GLU A 7 -10.31 1.31 9.59
N ALA A 8 -9.27 2.11 9.36
CA ALA A 8 -8.78 2.36 8.01
C ALA A 8 -8.13 1.12 7.35
N ILE A 9 -7.80 0.09 8.12
CA ILE A 9 -7.23 -1.16 7.62
C ILE A 9 -8.33 -2.19 7.36
N LEU A 10 -9.31 -2.27 8.26
CA LEU A 10 -10.37 -3.29 8.21
C LEU A 10 -11.59 -2.84 7.39
N HIS A 11 -11.88 -1.54 7.36
CA HIS A 11 -13.03 -0.94 6.67
C HIS A 11 -12.65 0.29 5.82
N PRO A 12 -11.59 0.24 4.98
CA PRO A 12 -11.24 1.36 4.11
C PRO A 12 -12.35 1.63 3.09
N GLN A 13 -12.61 2.91 2.80
CA GLN A 13 -13.44 3.35 1.68
C GLN A 13 -12.64 3.42 0.38
N SER A 14 -11.31 3.43 0.48
CA SER A 14 -10.39 3.51 -0.65
C SER A 14 -9.05 2.83 -0.36
N ILE A 15 -8.54 2.09 -1.35
CA ILE A 15 -7.24 1.43 -1.31
C ILE A 15 -6.42 1.86 -2.52
N ALA A 16 -5.20 2.37 -2.30
CA ALA A 16 -4.22 2.56 -3.36
C ALA A 16 -3.19 1.42 -3.35
N VAL A 17 -2.90 0.86 -4.52
CA VAL A 17 -1.84 -0.16 -4.68
C VAL A 17 -0.67 0.48 -5.41
N VAL A 18 0.37 0.85 -4.65
CA VAL A 18 1.53 1.59 -5.17
C VAL A 18 2.63 0.61 -5.56
N GLY A 19 3.11 0.72 -6.81
CA GLY A 19 3.95 -0.30 -7.41
C GLY A 19 3.13 -1.43 -8.06
N ALA A 20 1.82 -1.22 -8.27
CA ALA A 20 1.00 -2.17 -9.02
C ALA A 20 1.58 -2.40 -10.42
N SER A 21 1.57 -3.64 -10.91
CA SER A 21 2.08 -3.97 -12.26
C SER A 21 1.00 -4.61 -13.12
N GLY A 22 1.00 -4.28 -14.43
CA GLY A 22 0.00 -4.81 -15.37
C GLY A 22 0.36 -6.15 -16.01
N GLY A 23 1.62 -6.57 -15.95
CA GLY A 23 2.14 -7.70 -16.72
C GLY A 23 1.83 -9.09 -16.14
N PRO A 24 1.71 -10.13 -16.99
CA PRO A 24 1.41 -11.51 -16.56
C PRO A 24 2.50 -12.19 -15.72
N GLY A 25 3.70 -11.59 -15.61
CA GLY A 25 4.83 -12.11 -14.80
C GLY A 25 4.91 -11.57 -13.37
N GLY A 26 4.01 -10.66 -12.96
CA GLY A 26 4.01 -10.06 -11.62
C GLY A 26 3.10 -10.80 -10.64
N TYR A 27 3.25 -12.10 -10.47
CA TYR A 27 2.43 -12.86 -9.51
C TYR A 27 2.67 -12.39 -8.07
N TRP A 28 3.93 -12.09 -7.74
CA TRP A 28 4.33 -11.58 -6.43
C TRP A 28 4.13 -10.06 -6.36
N GLY A 29 3.14 -9.62 -5.57
CA GLY A 29 2.86 -8.20 -5.33
C GLY A 29 1.69 -7.62 -6.14
N ASP A 30 0.94 -8.42 -6.90
CA ASP A 30 -0.33 -7.97 -7.47
C ASP A 30 -1.46 -8.04 -6.43
N PHE A 31 -1.80 -6.88 -5.89
CA PHE A 31 -2.94 -6.71 -4.99
C PHE A 31 -4.19 -6.17 -5.69
N VAL A 32 -4.09 -5.69 -6.93
CA VAL A 32 -5.23 -5.08 -7.65
C VAL A 32 -6.23 -6.17 -8.05
N ARG A 33 -5.76 -7.24 -8.70
CA ARG A 33 -6.65 -8.34 -9.14
C ARG A 33 -7.35 -9.04 -7.97
N PRO A 34 -6.70 -9.35 -6.84
CA PRO A 34 -7.39 -9.87 -5.65
C PRO A 34 -8.52 -8.96 -5.16
N LEU A 35 -8.27 -7.65 -5.02
CA LEU A 35 -9.28 -6.70 -4.54
C LEU A 35 -10.51 -6.68 -5.47
N LEU A 36 -10.28 -6.73 -6.78
CA LEU A 36 -11.35 -6.83 -7.78
C LEU A 36 -12.08 -8.18 -7.68
N LYS A 37 -11.35 -9.30 -7.66
CA LYS A 37 -11.90 -10.67 -7.65
C LYS A 37 -12.76 -10.94 -6.40
N TYR A 38 -12.32 -10.47 -5.24
CA TYR A 38 -13.04 -10.64 -3.98
C TYR A 38 -14.08 -9.53 -3.72
N GLY A 39 -14.24 -8.59 -4.66
CA GLY A 39 -15.34 -7.65 -4.66
C GLY A 39 -15.24 -6.56 -3.60
N PHE A 40 -14.03 -6.04 -3.33
CA PHE A 40 -13.83 -4.87 -2.48
C PHE A 40 -14.76 -3.74 -2.93
N LYS A 41 -15.55 -3.19 -1.99
CA LYS A 41 -16.63 -2.25 -2.29
C LYS A 41 -16.17 -0.79 -2.37
N GLY A 42 -14.99 -0.49 -1.80
CA GLY A 42 -14.39 0.83 -1.88
C GLY A 42 -13.72 1.10 -3.23
N LYS A 43 -13.10 2.27 -3.34
CA LYS A 43 -12.37 2.67 -4.54
C LYS A 43 -11.00 2.01 -4.58
N ILE A 44 -10.61 1.47 -5.74
CA ILE A 44 -9.28 0.86 -5.96
C ILE A 44 -8.49 1.79 -6.87
N TYR A 45 -7.29 2.15 -6.45
CA TYR A 45 -6.39 3.05 -7.19
C TYR A 45 -5.04 2.36 -7.45
N PRO A 46 -4.84 1.74 -8.61
CA PRO A 46 -3.51 1.31 -9.02
C PRO A 46 -2.62 2.53 -9.23
N VAL A 47 -1.39 2.49 -8.70
CA VAL A 47 -0.42 3.57 -8.88
C VAL A 47 0.85 2.99 -9.51
N ASN A 48 1.11 3.43 -10.75
CA ASN A 48 2.32 3.12 -11.51
C ASN A 48 2.53 4.17 -12.62
N PRO A 49 3.72 4.78 -12.74
CA PRO A 49 4.01 5.78 -13.78
C PRO A 49 4.06 5.22 -15.21
N ARG A 50 4.20 3.90 -15.38
CA ARG A 50 4.39 3.26 -16.70
C ARG A 50 3.08 2.79 -17.33
N TYR A 51 2.08 2.46 -16.52
CA TYR A 51 0.84 1.86 -16.99
C TYR A 51 -0.32 2.84 -16.77
N PRO A 52 -1.03 3.26 -17.82
CA PRO A 52 -2.23 4.09 -17.67
C PRO A 52 -3.46 3.29 -17.19
N GLU A 53 -3.41 1.96 -17.31
CA GLU A 53 -4.45 1.03 -16.90
C GLU A 53 -3.82 -0.25 -16.32
N ILE A 54 -4.40 -0.78 -15.24
CA ILE A 54 -4.01 -2.05 -14.62
C ILE A 54 -5.29 -2.83 -14.31
N ALA A 55 -5.37 -4.09 -14.76
CA ALA A 55 -6.51 -4.98 -14.54
C ALA A 55 -7.87 -4.36 -14.96
N GLY A 56 -7.89 -3.60 -16.06
CA GLY A 56 -9.12 -3.00 -16.60
C GLY A 56 -9.59 -1.74 -15.87
N ILE A 57 -8.80 -1.19 -14.95
CA ILE A 57 -9.11 0.06 -14.25
C ILE A 57 -7.98 1.08 -14.38
N LYS A 58 -8.36 2.38 -14.42
CA LYS A 58 -7.43 3.50 -14.56
C LYS A 58 -6.35 3.47 -13.48
N ALA A 59 -5.10 3.55 -13.90
CA ALA A 59 -3.95 3.70 -13.03
C ALA A 59 -3.45 5.15 -13.01
N TYR A 60 -2.78 5.52 -11.93
CA TYR A 60 -2.28 6.88 -11.68
C TYR A 60 -0.74 6.88 -11.62
N PRO A 61 -0.05 7.92 -12.12
CA PRO A 61 1.41 7.94 -12.11
C PRO A 61 2.01 8.01 -10.70
N SER A 62 1.38 8.76 -9.81
CA SER A 62 1.74 8.90 -8.40
C SER A 62 0.51 8.83 -7.48
N LEU A 63 0.76 8.68 -6.17
CA LEU A 63 -0.29 8.74 -5.16
C LEU A 63 -0.96 10.12 -5.14
N GLY A 64 -0.20 11.18 -5.47
CA GLY A 64 -0.67 12.57 -5.57
C GLY A 64 -1.74 12.78 -6.64
N ASP A 65 -1.64 12.06 -7.77
CA ASP A 65 -2.52 12.22 -8.93
C ASP A 65 -3.92 11.63 -8.75
N ILE A 66 -4.15 10.88 -7.67
CA ILE A 66 -5.47 10.33 -7.35
C ILE A 66 -6.41 11.51 -7.04
N PRO A 67 -7.64 11.57 -7.60
CA PRO A 67 -8.53 12.74 -7.41
C PRO A 67 -9.17 12.81 -6.02
N GLY A 68 -9.21 11.70 -5.28
CA GLY A 68 -9.88 11.59 -3.98
C GLY A 68 -8.94 11.24 -2.82
N PRO A 69 -9.46 11.17 -1.58
CA PRO A 69 -8.70 10.66 -0.45
C PRO A 69 -8.38 9.17 -0.63
N VAL A 70 -7.33 8.72 0.04
CA VAL A 70 -6.92 7.32 0.12
C VAL A 70 -6.85 6.95 1.60
N ASP A 71 -7.56 5.92 2.05
CA ASP A 71 -7.55 5.50 3.45
C ASP A 71 -6.37 4.57 3.76
N TYR A 72 -6.15 3.61 2.85
CA TYR A 72 -5.18 2.53 2.98
C TYR A 72 -4.31 2.42 1.74
N VAL A 73 -2.99 2.30 1.95
CA VAL A 73 -2.02 2.08 0.89
C VAL A 73 -1.42 0.70 1.04
N ILE A 74 -1.46 -0.09 -0.04
CA ILE A 74 -0.66 -1.31 -0.19
C ILE A 74 0.55 -0.96 -1.04
N SER A 75 1.75 -1.08 -0.48
CA SER A 75 3.01 -0.69 -1.09
C SER A 75 3.81 -1.90 -1.53
N ALA A 76 4.04 -2.00 -2.84
CA ALA A 76 4.89 -2.98 -3.50
C ALA A 76 6.09 -2.30 -4.21
N VAL A 77 6.50 -1.11 -3.76
CA VAL A 77 7.65 -0.37 -4.33
C VAL A 77 8.98 -0.86 -3.74
N PRO A 78 10.13 -0.64 -4.38
CA PRO A 78 11.44 -0.93 -3.80
C PRO A 78 11.67 -0.19 -2.46
N ALA A 79 12.49 -0.75 -1.56
CA ALA A 79 12.71 -0.21 -0.22
C ALA A 79 13.15 1.27 -0.22
N ALA A 80 14.02 1.65 -1.16
CA ALA A 80 14.50 3.03 -1.33
C ALA A 80 13.37 4.04 -1.67
N ALA A 81 12.24 3.60 -2.21
CA ALA A 81 11.11 4.46 -2.57
C ALA A 81 10.09 4.63 -1.44
N VAL A 82 10.20 3.86 -0.34
CA VAL A 82 9.20 3.86 0.75
C VAL A 82 9.15 5.21 1.48
N LEU A 83 10.30 5.85 1.71
CA LEU A 83 10.34 7.17 2.38
C LEU A 83 9.59 8.24 1.59
N ASN A 84 9.75 8.25 0.27
CA ASN A 84 9.03 9.18 -0.61
C ASN A 84 7.53 8.91 -0.59
N LEU A 85 7.13 7.63 -0.69
CA LEU A 85 5.72 7.24 -0.55
C LEU A 85 5.09 7.73 0.77
N LEU A 86 5.81 7.60 1.89
CA LEU A 86 5.31 8.06 3.19
C LEU A 86 5.16 9.59 3.28
N ALA A 87 5.92 10.36 2.50
CA ALA A 87 5.75 11.80 2.39
C ALA A 87 4.44 12.15 1.65
N ASP A 88 4.11 11.39 0.59
CA ASP A 88 2.90 11.60 -0.22
C ASP A 88 1.61 11.15 0.48
N CYS A 89 1.72 10.29 1.50
CA CYS A 89 0.58 9.74 2.23
C CYS A 89 -0.25 10.81 2.96
N ARG A 90 0.41 11.77 3.62
CA ARG A 90 -0.27 12.75 4.48
C ARG A 90 -1.19 13.70 3.67
N PRO A 91 -0.76 14.30 2.55
CA PRO A 91 -1.64 15.11 1.69
C PRO A 91 -2.86 14.36 1.17
N LYS A 92 -2.75 13.03 1.01
CA LYS A 92 -3.82 12.16 0.49
C LYS A 92 -4.76 11.62 1.56
N GLY A 93 -4.54 11.98 2.82
CA GLY A 93 -5.38 11.56 3.94
C GLY A 93 -5.14 10.12 4.41
N VAL A 94 -4.08 9.48 3.92
CA VAL A 94 -3.75 8.09 4.24
C VAL A 94 -3.60 7.90 5.74
N LYS A 95 -4.18 6.82 6.24
CA LYS A 95 -4.17 6.46 7.67
C LYS A 95 -3.31 5.24 7.96
N ALA A 96 -3.21 4.33 6.99
CA ALA A 96 -2.40 3.12 7.12
C ALA A 96 -1.68 2.77 5.81
N VAL A 97 -0.48 2.23 5.96
CA VAL A 97 0.36 1.74 4.86
C VAL A 97 0.80 0.32 5.18
N HIS A 98 0.50 -0.61 4.30
CA HIS A 98 1.04 -1.96 4.29
C HIS A 98 2.26 -1.99 3.38
N LEU A 99 3.39 -2.42 3.93
CA LEU A 99 4.64 -2.60 3.22
C LEU A 99 4.81 -4.09 2.87
N PHE A 100 4.52 -4.42 1.60
CA PHE A 100 4.82 -5.76 1.05
C PHE A 100 6.33 -5.95 0.87
N THR A 101 7.02 -4.86 0.53
CA THR A 101 8.47 -4.80 0.36
C THR A 101 9.22 -5.39 1.55
N GLY A 102 10.15 -6.30 1.28
CA GLY A 102 11.14 -6.79 2.26
C GLY A 102 12.53 -6.22 2.02
N ARG A 103 13.55 -6.91 2.55
CA ARG A 103 14.97 -6.56 2.59
C ARG A 103 15.30 -5.40 3.55
N PHE A 104 14.73 -5.42 4.75
CA PHE A 104 14.98 -4.50 5.85
C PHE A 104 15.79 -5.17 6.97
N SER A 105 15.46 -4.93 8.25
CA SER A 105 16.19 -5.46 9.40
C SER A 105 16.26 -6.99 9.43
N GLU A 106 15.33 -7.70 8.77
CA GLU A 106 15.32 -9.15 8.70
C GLU A 106 16.53 -9.73 7.94
N THR A 107 17.26 -8.89 7.20
CA THR A 107 18.50 -9.28 6.52
C THR A 107 19.71 -9.35 7.45
N GLY A 108 19.60 -8.87 8.69
CA GLY A 108 20.71 -8.81 9.66
C GLY A 108 21.78 -7.77 9.34
N ARG A 109 21.58 -6.93 8.32
CA ARG A 109 22.53 -5.89 7.89
C ARG A 109 22.19 -4.52 8.47
N ALA A 110 23.21 -3.75 8.81
CA ALA A 110 23.05 -2.43 9.44
C ALA A 110 22.28 -1.43 8.56
N GLU A 111 22.69 -1.25 7.30
CA GLU A 111 22.06 -0.29 6.37
C GLU A 111 20.55 -0.54 6.18
N PRO A 112 20.07 -1.76 5.86
CA PRO A 112 18.63 -2.06 5.83
C PRO A 112 17.88 -1.80 7.15
N ALA A 113 18.51 -2.05 8.30
CA ALA A 113 17.91 -1.78 9.61
C ALA A 113 17.81 -0.27 9.88
N GLU A 114 18.81 0.51 9.52
CA GLU A 114 18.78 1.98 9.60
C GLU A 114 17.67 2.57 8.72
N LEU A 115 17.49 2.04 7.51
CA LEU A 115 16.39 2.43 6.63
C LEU A 115 15.03 2.12 7.27
N GLU A 116 14.87 0.96 7.90
CA GLU A 116 13.63 0.62 8.61
C GLU A 116 13.33 1.61 9.76
N GLN A 117 14.35 2.00 10.52
CA GLN A 117 14.20 3.02 11.57
C GLN A 117 13.83 4.40 11.00
N ALA A 118 14.41 4.79 9.87
CA ALA A 118 14.04 6.01 9.17
C ALA A 118 12.58 5.99 8.69
N ILE A 119 12.12 4.85 8.16
CA ILE A 119 10.72 4.61 7.75
C ILE A 119 9.78 4.74 8.95
N LEU A 120 10.11 4.13 10.09
CA LEU A 120 9.31 4.23 11.31
C LEU A 120 9.22 5.69 11.81
N LYS A 121 10.32 6.42 11.79
CA LYS A 121 10.35 7.85 12.17
C LYS A 121 9.49 8.69 11.24
N GLN A 122 9.58 8.47 9.93
CA GLN A 122 8.79 9.18 8.93
C GLN A 122 7.30 8.85 9.04
N ALA A 123 6.94 7.58 9.25
CA ALA A 123 5.55 7.17 9.44
C ALA A 123 4.91 7.87 10.65
N ARG A 124 5.62 7.94 11.77
CA ARG A 124 5.18 8.70 12.96
C ARG A 124 4.98 10.19 12.65
N LYS A 125 5.92 10.81 11.93
CA LYS A 125 5.82 12.22 11.51
C LYS A 125 4.63 12.46 10.56
N SER A 126 4.33 11.52 9.67
CA SER A 126 3.22 11.58 8.73
C SER A 126 1.87 11.21 9.37
N GLY A 127 1.85 10.68 10.61
CA GLY A 127 0.63 10.25 11.29
C GLY A 127 0.00 8.99 10.70
N VAL A 128 0.79 8.16 10.01
CA VAL A 128 0.35 6.91 9.39
C VAL A 128 0.77 5.70 10.21
N ARG A 129 -0.09 4.68 10.26
CA ARG A 129 0.26 3.37 10.80
C ARG A 129 0.90 2.49 9.73
N LEU A 130 1.82 1.62 10.15
CA LEU A 130 2.46 0.66 9.26
C LEU A 130 2.01 -0.77 9.58
N ILE A 131 1.89 -1.59 8.54
CA ILE A 131 1.79 -3.05 8.61
C ILE A 131 2.99 -3.62 7.85
N GLY A 132 3.75 -4.53 8.47
CA GLY A 132 5.03 -5.01 7.96
C GLY A 132 6.23 -4.21 8.50
N PRO A 133 7.35 -4.11 7.74
CA PRO A 133 7.53 -4.53 6.35
C PRO A 133 7.61 -6.05 6.16
N ASN A 134 7.92 -6.48 4.93
CA ASN A 134 8.07 -7.89 4.55
C ASN A 134 6.86 -8.76 4.94
N CYS A 135 5.65 -8.32 4.60
CA CYS A 135 4.43 -9.02 4.97
C CYS A 135 3.42 -9.09 3.83
N MET A 136 2.57 -10.12 3.83
CA MET A 136 1.45 -10.22 2.88
C MET A 136 0.31 -9.23 3.18
N GLY A 137 0.31 -8.63 4.38
CA GLY A 137 -0.70 -7.68 4.81
C GLY A 137 -1.94 -8.37 5.38
N VAL A 138 -3.09 -7.73 5.18
CA VAL A 138 -4.36 -8.15 5.80
C VAL A 138 -5.17 -9.02 4.86
N TYR A 139 -5.68 -10.12 5.38
CA TYR A 139 -6.65 -10.99 4.72
C TYR A 139 -8.02 -10.82 5.38
N TYR A 140 -8.96 -10.20 4.68
CA TYR A 140 -10.32 -9.98 5.15
C TYR A 140 -11.35 -10.15 4.01
N PRO A 141 -11.66 -11.41 3.62
CA PRO A 141 -12.50 -11.70 2.45
C PRO A 141 -13.90 -11.13 2.50
N ARG A 142 -14.50 -11.04 3.71
CA ARG A 142 -15.83 -10.44 3.89
C ARG A 142 -15.87 -8.98 3.41
N GLN A 143 -14.75 -8.26 3.51
CA GLN A 143 -14.60 -6.90 3.00
C GLN A 143 -13.98 -6.84 1.60
N GLY A 144 -13.67 -7.98 0.99
CA GLY A 144 -13.00 -8.03 -0.32
C GLY A 144 -11.50 -7.73 -0.28
N ILE A 145 -10.90 -7.62 0.91
CA ILE A 145 -9.46 -7.45 1.09
C ILE A 145 -8.80 -8.82 1.08
N SER A 146 -7.97 -9.08 0.08
CA SER A 146 -7.37 -10.39 -0.12
C SER A 146 -6.05 -10.26 -0.87
N PHE A 147 -5.25 -11.30 -0.80
CA PHE A 147 -4.11 -11.57 -1.66
C PHE A 147 -4.24 -13.01 -2.13
N VAL A 148 -3.91 -13.29 -3.40
CA VAL A 148 -3.86 -14.68 -3.88
C VAL A 148 -2.56 -15.32 -3.35
N PRO A 149 -2.50 -16.62 -3.05
CA PRO A 149 -1.30 -17.39 -3.34
C PRO A 149 -1.01 -17.40 -4.84
#